data_AF-A0AAV4WJ33-F1
#
_entry.id   AF-A0AAV4WJ33-F1
#
_cell.length_a   1.000
_cell.length_b   1.000
_cell.length_c   1.000
_cell.angle_alpha   90.00
_cell.angle_beta   90.00
_cell.angle_gamma   90.00
#
_symmetry.space_group_name_H-M   'P 1'
#
loop_
_entity.id
_entity.type
_entity.pdbx_description
1 polymer ?
#
loop_
_entity_poly.entity_id
_entity_poly.type
_entity_poly.pdbx_seq_one_letter_code
_entity_poly.pdbx_strand_id
1 'polypeptide(L)'
;MGEEGMKVFDELLLDADWSVNAGSWMWLSCSSFFQQFFHLYCPVRFGRKADPNGDYIRRYLPVLKNFPTKYIHEPWIAPEKVQVAAKCVIGKDYPMPMVNHQEVSHINLERMKQVYQQLSHYRGANMQSSTHNQRDGDDGYPKSAKRRAVEYSDDPGHVQKKGS
;
A
#
# COMPACT_ATOMS: atom_id res chain seq x y z
N MET A 1 7.57 -3.74 -11.27
CA MET A 1 6.82 -2.53 -10.87
C MET A 1 7.68 -1.60 -10.02
N GLY A 2 8.47 -2.10 -9.06
CA GLY A 2 9.38 -1.25 -8.27
C GLY A 2 10.53 -0.61 -9.07
N GLU A 3 11.01 -1.24 -10.14
CA GLU A 3 12.16 -0.74 -10.93
C GLU A 3 11.93 0.63 -11.58
N GLU A 4 10.72 0.89 -12.11
CA GLU A 4 10.40 2.20 -12.71
C GLU A 4 10.32 3.30 -11.65
N GLY A 5 9.81 3.00 -10.45
CA GLY A 5 9.83 3.94 -9.33
C GLY A 5 11.26 4.21 -8.83
N MET A 6 12.09 3.17 -8.78
CA MET A 6 13.51 3.27 -8.39
C MET A 6 14.29 4.21 -9.30
N LYS A 7 14.12 4.11 -10.63
CA LYS A 7 14.78 5.00 -11.61
C LYS A 7 14.43 6.47 -11.38
N VAL A 8 13.16 6.78 -11.17
CA VAL A 8 12.71 8.15 -10.90
C VAL A 8 13.32 8.70 -9.61
N PHE A 9 13.44 7.86 -8.59
CA PHE A 9 14.05 8.25 -7.32
C PHE A 9 15.57 8.43 -7.44
N ASP A 10 16.24 7.61 -8.25
CA ASP A 10 17.68 7.73 -8.53
C ASP A 10 18.01 9.10 -9.16
N GLU A 11 17.11 9.64 -9.99
CA GLU A 11 17.29 10.94 -10.65
C GLU A 11 16.93 12.15 -9.77
N LEU A 12 15.95 12.01 -8.88
CA LEU A 12 15.33 13.16 -8.20
C LEU A 12 15.61 13.25 -6.70
N LEU A 13 15.95 12.13 -6.05
CA LEU A 13 16.10 12.06 -4.60
C LEU A 13 17.57 12.30 -4.21
N LEU A 14 17.82 13.33 -3.39
CA LEU A 14 19.17 13.79 -3.05
C LEU A 14 19.97 12.80 -2.18
N ASP A 15 19.29 11.91 -1.46
CA ASP A 15 19.85 10.87 -0.59
C ASP A 15 19.62 9.45 -1.13
N ALA A 16 19.37 9.31 -2.44
CA ALA A 16 19.25 8.01 -3.09
C ALA A 16 20.60 7.29 -3.23
N ASP A 17 20.99 6.54 -2.19
CA ASP A 17 22.00 5.49 -2.33
C ASP A 17 21.41 4.29 -3.08
N TRP A 18 22.14 3.74 -4.07
CA TRP A 18 21.65 2.65 -4.94
C TRP A 18 21.08 1.45 -4.15
N SER A 19 21.79 1.00 -3.11
CA SER A 19 21.38 -0.16 -2.30
C SER A 19 20.14 0.12 -1.45
N VAL A 20 20.05 1.32 -0.88
CA VAL A 20 18.92 1.75 -0.04
C VAL A 20 17.69 1.96 -0.91
N ASN A 21 17.84 2.60 -2.08
CA ASN A 21 16.78 2.83 -3.04
C ASN A 21 16.20 1.48 -3.54
N ALA A 22 17.06 0.59 -4.04
CA ALA A 22 16.65 -0.73 -4.53
C ALA A 22 15.97 -1.58 -3.42
N GLY A 23 16.59 -1.64 -2.24
CA GLY A 23 16.05 -2.38 -1.10
C GLY A 23 14.67 -1.85 -0.64
N SER A 24 14.52 -0.53 -0.58
CA SER A 24 13.27 0.12 -0.18
C SER A 24 12.15 -0.14 -1.17
N TRP A 25 12.41 -0.04 -2.48
CA TRP A 25 11.41 -0.34 -3.51
C TRP A 25 10.99 -1.81 -3.51
N MET A 26 11.93 -2.74 -3.35
CA MET A 26 11.63 -4.17 -3.23
C MET A 26 10.77 -4.50 -2.00
N TRP A 27 11.02 -3.80 -0.88
CA TRP A 27 10.26 -3.96 0.35
C TRP A 27 8.85 -3.38 0.23
N LEU A 28 8.71 -2.14 -0.27
CA LEU A 28 7.42 -1.46 -0.44
C LEU A 28 6.51 -2.15 -1.48
N SER A 29 7.08 -2.74 -2.53
CA SER A 29 6.31 -3.46 -3.55
C SER A 29 5.97 -4.90 -3.17
N CYS A 30 6.26 -5.33 -1.93
CA CYS A 30 6.08 -6.71 -1.45
C CYS A 30 6.84 -7.75 -2.28
N SER A 31 7.91 -7.38 -2.96
CA SER A 31 8.67 -8.29 -3.82
C SER A 31 9.76 -9.05 -3.07
N SER A 32 10.15 -8.58 -1.88
CA SER A 32 11.15 -9.22 -1.02
C SER A 32 10.84 -9.03 0.47
N PHE A 33 11.65 -9.65 1.32
CA PHE A 33 11.60 -9.53 2.78
C PHE A 33 10.34 -10.07 3.45
N PHE A 34 9.72 -11.13 2.90
CA PHE A 34 8.69 -12.00 3.52
C PHE A 34 7.61 -11.35 4.42
N GLN A 35 7.37 -10.05 4.26
CA GLN A 35 6.35 -9.28 4.94
C GLN A 35 5.23 -9.11 3.93
N GLN A 36 4.13 -9.84 4.13
CA GLN A 36 2.93 -9.63 3.34
C GLN A 36 2.23 -8.35 3.82
N PHE A 37 2.27 -7.30 3.00
CA PHE A 37 1.44 -6.13 3.24
C PHE A 37 0.07 -6.34 2.59
N PHE A 38 -0.94 -6.56 3.41
CA PHE A 38 -2.34 -6.56 2.98
C PHE A 38 -3.00 -5.19 3.13
N HIS A 39 -2.29 -4.23 3.73
CA HIS A 39 -2.79 -2.87 3.94
C HIS A 39 -2.40 -1.98 2.75
N LEU A 40 -3.39 -1.60 1.94
CA LEU A 40 -3.20 -0.63 0.87
C LEU A 40 -3.49 0.79 1.38
N TYR A 41 -2.63 1.73 1.01
CA TYR A 41 -2.83 3.13 1.32
C TYR A 41 -3.82 3.76 0.34
N CYS A 42 -4.88 4.37 0.89
CA CYS A 42 -5.75 5.25 0.12
C CYS A 42 -5.13 6.65 0.03
N PRO A 43 -4.78 7.15 -1.17
CA PRO A 43 -4.06 8.41 -1.33
C PRO A 43 -4.85 9.59 -0.76
N VAL A 44 -6.17 9.57 -0.89
CA VAL A 44 -7.07 10.59 -0.34
C VAL A 44 -7.11 10.55 1.18
N ARG A 45 -7.37 9.37 1.76
CA ARG A 45 -7.52 9.24 3.22
C ARG A 45 -6.21 9.51 3.95
N PHE A 46 -5.10 9.04 3.37
CA PHE A 46 -3.77 9.30 3.90
C PHE A 46 -3.43 10.78 3.83
N GLY A 47 -3.65 11.42 2.68
CA GLY A 47 -3.46 12.86 2.50
C GLY A 47 -4.26 13.68 3.51
N ARG A 48 -5.56 13.39 3.68
CA ARG A 48 -6.43 14.07 4.64
C ARG A 48 -5.99 13.89 6.10
N LYS A 49 -5.43 12.72 6.44
CA LYS A 49 -4.92 12.45 7.80
C LYS A 49 -3.60 13.18 8.06
N ALA A 50 -2.72 13.22 7.06
CA ALA A 50 -1.40 13.86 7.16
C ALA A 50 -1.49 15.40 7.13
N ASP A 51 -2.38 15.94 6.30
CA ASP A 51 -2.59 17.36 6.10
C ASP A 51 -4.09 17.67 5.96
N PRO A 52 -4.82 17.85 7.07
CA PRO A 52 -6.25 18.12 7.05
C PRO A 52 -6.63 19.40 6.29
N ASN A 53 -5.76 20.40 6.28
CA ASN A 53 -6.01 21.71 5.64
C ASN A 53 -5.66 21.73 4.15
N GLY A 54 -4.79 20.81 3.71
CA GLY A 54 -4.29 20.74 2.35
C GLY A 54 -3.22 21.79 2.05
N ASP A 55 -2.53 22.33 3.06
CA ASP A 55 -1.50 23.35 2.90
C ASP A 55 -0.32 22.83 2.05
N TYR A 56 0.03 21.55 2.20
CA TYR A 56 1.01 20.88 1.35
C TYR A 56 0.56 20.86 -0.11
N ILE A 57 -0.69 20.49 -0.36
CA ILE A 57 -1.26 20.46 -1.72
C ILE A 57 -1.24 21.87 -2.33
N ARG A 58 -1.63 22.90 -1.58
CA ARG A 58 -1.62 24.30 -2.08
C ARG A 58 -0.21 24.80 -2.39
N ARG A 59 0.79 24.35 -1.63
CA ARG A 59 2.19 24.71 -1.82
C ARG A 59 2.80 24.10 -3.08
N TYR A 60 2.56 22.81 -3.31
CA TYR A 60 3.19 22.08 -4.43
C TYR A 60 2.33 22.05 -5.70
N LEU A 61 1.01 22.22 -5.58
CA LEU A 61 0.06 22.30 -6.70
C LEU A 61 -0.65 23.66 -6.69
N PRO A 62 0.00 24.74 -7.17
CA PRO A 62 -0.54 26.10 -7.11
C PRO A 62 -1.85 26.28 -7.90
N VAL A 63 -2.13 25.40 -8.86
CA VAL A 63 -3.40 25.37 -9.60
C VAL A 63 -4.59 25.08 -8.67
N LEU A 64 -4.37 24.31 -7.60
CA LEU A 64 -5.41 23.96 -6.62
C LEU A 64 -5.46 24.94 -5.42
N LYS A 65 -4.65 26.00 -5.42
CA LYS A 65 -4.48 26.87 -4.23
C LYS A 65 -5.76 27.52 -3.71
N ASN A 66 -6.76 27.71 -4.57
CA ASN A 66 -8.03 28.36 -4.22
C ASN A 66 -9.16 27.36 -3.89
N PHE A 67 -8.91 26.04 -3.99
CA PHE A 67 -9.95 25.07 -3.68
C PHE A 67 -10.31 25.11 -2.19
N PRO A 68 -11.58 24.99 -1.80
CA PRO A 68 -11.95 24.86 -0.39
C PRO A 68 -11.33 23.60 0.23
N THR A 69 -10.95 23.66 1.51
CA THR A 69 -10.35 22.53 2.25
C THR A 69 -11.19 21.24 2.17
N LYS A 70 -12.53 21.38 2.11
CA LYS A 70 -13.45 20.25 1.93
C LYS A 70 -13.15 19.41 0.67
N TYR A 71 -12.67 20.05 -0.40
CA TYR A 71 -12.48 19.44 -1.72
C TYR A 71 -11.01 19.32 -2.11
N ILE A 72 -10.06 19.84 -1.31
CA ILE A 72 -8.65 19.89 -1.71
C ILE A 72 -8.04 18.50 -1.95
N HIS A 73 -8.49 17.50 -1.20
CA HIS A 73 -8.04 16.10 -1.33
C HIS A 73 -8.80 15.31 -2.40
N GLU A 74 -9.97 15.80 -2.83
CA GLU A 74 -10.84 15.18 -3.83
C GLU A 74 -11.47 16.28 -4.73
N PRO A 75 -10.67 16.97 -5.56
CA PRO A 75 -11.18 18.10 -6.33
C PRO A 75 -12.23 17.70 -7.38
N TRP A 76 -12.22 16.45 -7.84
CA TRP A 76 -13.19 15.91 -8.82
C TRP A 76 -14.62 15.75 -8.28
N ILE A 77 -14.83 15.69 -6.97
CA ILE A 77 -16.18 15.69 -6.38
C ILE A 77 -16.72 17.10 -6.14
N ALA A 78 -15.91 18.14 -6.40
CA ALA A 78 -16.33 19.52 -6.21
C ALA A 78 -17.40 19.89 -7.26
N PRO A 79 -18.52 20.52 -6.86
CA PRO A 79 -19.49 21.05 -7.81
C PRO A 79 -18.86 22.05 -8.77
N GLU A 80 -19.37 22.15 -9.99
CA GLU A 80 -18.86 23.06 -11.03
C GLU A 80 -18.75 24.51 -10.53
N LYS A 81 -19.73 24.99 -9.75
CA LYS A 81 -19.70 26.32 -9.12
C LYS A 81 -18.45 26.55 -8.26
N VAL A 82 -18.00 25.52 -7.53
CA VAL A 82 -16.80 25.58 -6.69
C VAL A 82 -15.54 25.57 -7.55
N GLN A 83 -15.52 24.75 -8.61
CA GLN A 83 -14.39 24.70 -9.54
C GLN A 83 -14.16 26.04 -10.25
N VAL A 84 -15.25 26.66 -10.72
CA VAL A 84 -15.21 28.00 -11.34
C VAL A 84 -14.77 29.06 -10.34
N ALA A 85 -15.29 29.05 -9.10
CA ALA A 85 -14.87 29.97 -8.06
C ALA A 85 -13.38 29.80 -7.67
N ALA A 86 -12.88 28.57 -7.68
CA ALA A 86 -11.47 28.25 -7.45
C ALA A 86 -10.57 28.57 -8.66
N LYS A 87 -11.14 28.90 -9.81
CA LYS A 87 -10.43 29.13 -11.09
C LYS A 87 -9.63 27.91 -11.56
N CYS A 88 -10.16 26.71 -11.33
CA CYS A 88 -9.55 25.48 -11.80
C CYS A 88 -10.65 24.46 -12.10
N VAL A 89 -10.82 24.15 -13.39
CA VAL A 89 -11.77 23.17 -13.90
C VAL A 89 -11.10 21.82 -14.00
N ILE A 90 -11.69 20.81 -13.34
CA ILE A 90 -11.15 19.45 -13.38
C ILE A 90 -11.43 18.83 -14.75
N GLY A 91 -10.43 18.18 -15.33
CA GLY A 91 -10.38 17.71 -16.72
C GLY A 91 -9.74 18.70 -17.69
N LYS A 92 -9.55 19.96 -17.30
CA LYS A 92 -8.89 20.99 -18.13
C LYS A 92 -7.63 21.53 -17.47
N ASP A 93 -7.78 22.18 -16.32
CA ASP A 93 -6.68 22.84 -15.60
C ASP A 93 -5.98 21.86 -14.65
N TYR A 94 -6.71 20.86 -14.17
CA TYR A 94 -6.19 19.76 -13.36
C TYR A 94 -6.82 18.44 -13.83
N PRO A 95 -6.06 17.35 -13.99
CA PRO A 95 -6.59 16.11 -14.57
C PRO A 95 -7.63 15.42 -13.67
N MET A 96 -8.51 14.64 -14.30
CA MET A 96 -9.35 13.68 -13.58
C MET A 96 -8.48 12.56 -13.00
N PRO A 97 -8.91 11.89 -11.91
CA PRO A 97 -8.24 10.71 -11.39
C PRO A 97 -8.00 9.68 -12.50
N MET A 98 -6.74 9.28 -12.70
CA MET A 98 -6.38 8.32 -13.75
C MET A 98 -6.99 6.94 -13.52
N VAL A 99 -7.32 6.61 -12.27
CA VAL A 99 -7.87 5.32 -11.86
C VAL A 99 -8.92 5.48 -10.76
N ASN A 100 -9.91 4.60 -10.73
CA ASN A 100 -10.75 4.43 -9.55
C ASN A 100 -9.98 3.62 -8.50
N HIS A 101 -9.59 4.26 -7.40
CA HIS A 101 -8.79 3.63 -6.37
C HIS A 101 -9.47 2.42 -5.73
N GLN A 102 -10.79 2.44 -5.53
CA GLN A 102 -11.51 1.33 -4.89
C GLN A 102 -11.48 0.08 -5.77
N GLU A 103 -11.74 0.23 -7.06
CA GLU A 103 -11.72 -0.88 -8.01
C GLU A 103 -10.31 -1.44 -8.21
N VAL A 104 -9.33 -0.55 -8.45
CA VAL A 104 -7.95 -0.96 -8.72
C VAL A 104 -7.30 -1.59 -7.49
N SER A 105 -7.57 -1.07 -6.29
CA SER A 105 -7.06 -1.68 -5.05
C SER A 105 -7.61 -3.09 -4.84
N HIS A 106 -8.90 -3.32 -5.10
CA HIS A 106 -9.53 -4.64 -5.03
C HIS A 106 -8.90 -5.61 -6.04
N ILE A 107 -8.77 -5.20 -7.31
CA ILE A 107 -8.14 -6.02 -8.35
C ILE A 107 -6.69 -6.37 -7.99
N ASN A 108 -5.92 -5.39 -7.50
CA ASN A 108 -4.53 -5.61 -7.14
C ASN A 108 -4.38 -6.55 -5.94
N LEU A 109 -5.24 -6.41 -4.92
CA LEU A 109 -5.28 -7.34 -3.79
C LEU A 109 -5.59 -8.76 -4.23
N GLU A 110 -6.56 -8.94 -5.14
CA GLU A 110 -6.92 -10.26 -5.64
C GLU A 110 -5.78 -10.90 -6.45
N ARG A 111 -5.13 -10.12 -7.32
CA ARG A 111 -3.93 -10.58 -8.05
C ARG A 111 -2.80 -10.98 -7.11
N MET A 112 -2.55 -10.20 -6.06
CA MET A 112 -1.53 -10.54 -5.06
C MET A 112 -1.88 -11.84 -4.32
N LYS A 113 -3.15 -12.03 -3.94
CA LYS A 113 -3.60 -13.31 -3.32
C LYS A 113 -3.33 -14.50 -4.23
N GLN A 114 -3.63 -14.40 -5.52
CA GLN A 114 -3.38 -15.48 -6.48
C GLN A 114 -1.89 -15.83 -6.58
N VAL A 115 -1.02 -14.82 -6.64
CA VAL A 115 0.44 -15.04 -6.64
C VAL A 115 0.89 -15.75 -5.37
N TYR A 116 0.38 -15.34 -4.20
CA TYR A 116 0.73 -15.99 -2.93
C TYR A 116 0.19 -17.42 -2.80
N GLN A 117 -1.00 -17.71 -3.35
CA GLN A 117 -1.52 -19.07 -3.44
C GLN A 117 -0.61 -19.95 -4.30
N GLN A 118 -0.17 -19.46 -5.46
CA GLN A 118 0.78 -20.20 -6.30
C GLN A 118 2.12 -20.43 -5.59
N LEU A 119 2.65 -19.41 -4.90
CA LEU A 119 3.89 -19.54 -4.14
C LEU A 119 3.78 -20.53 -2.97
N SER A 120 2.63 -20.61 -2.31
CA SER A 120 2.41 -21.60 -1.23
C SER A 120 2.37 -23.03 -1.79
N HIS A 121 1.75 -23.22 -2.96
CA HIS A 121 1.79 -24.50 -3.69
C HIS A 121 3.23 -24.88 -4.07
N TYR A 122 4.04 -23.94 -4.54
CA TYR A 122 5.45 -24.19 -4.85
C TYR A 122 6.29 -24.56 -3.61
N ARG A 123 6.09 -23.89 -2.46
CA ARG A 123 6.75 -24.27 -1.20
C ARG A 123 6.32 -25.66 -0.73
N GLY A 124 5.04 -25.99 -0.85
CA GLY A 124 4.50 -27.30 -0.49
C GLY A 124 5.01 -28.43 -1.38
N ALA A 125 5.11 -28.19 -2.70
CA ALA A 125 5.63 -29.17 -3.67
C ALA A 125 7.14 -29.43 -3.51
N ASN A 126 7.95 -28.39 -3.22
CA ASN A 126 9.38 -28.55 -2.96
C ASN A 126 9.69 -29.24 -1.61
N MET A 127 8.76 -29.26 -0.66
CA MET A 127 8.88 -30.06 0.56
C MET A 127 8.66 -31.56 0.32
N GLN A 128 7.95 -31.95 -0.74
CA GLN A 128 7.69 -33.35 -1.07
C GLN A 128 8.78 -33.98 -1.97
N SER A 129 9.58 -33.17 -2.69
CA SER A 129 10.69 -33.67 -3.52
C SER A 129 11.99 -33.93 -2.76
N SER A 130 12.06 -33.56 -1.47
CA SER A 130 13.27 -33.70 -0.65
C SER A 130 13.28 -34.93 0.26
N THR A 131 12.26 -35.80 0.23
CA THR A 131 12.22 -37.03 1.05
C THR A 131 12.63 -38.27 0.26
N HIS A 132 13.81 -38.26 -0.38
CA HIS A 132 14.49 -39.50 -0.75
C HIS A 132 16.01 -39.33 -0.91
N ASN A 133 16.74 -39.10 0.20
CA ASN A 133 18.02 -39.76 0.46
C ASN A 133 18.60 -39.38 1.84
N GLN A 134 19.39 -40.30 2.40
CA GLN A 134 20.17 -40.27 3.67
C GLN A 134 19.38 -40.75 4.90
N ARG A 135 19.54 -42.01 5.34
CA ARG A 135 20.69 -42.63 6.06
C ARG A 135 21.10 -41.87 7.32
N ASP A 136 21.00 -42.62 8.41
CA ASP A 136 21.32 -42.40 9.82
C ASP A 136 22.40 -41.36 10.17
N GLY A 137 22.13 -40.58 11.22
CA GLY A 137 23.10 -39.71 11.89
C GLY A 137 22.44 -38.73 12.85
N ASP A 138 22.43 -39.10 14.14
CA ASP A 138 22.19 -38.23 15.30
C ASP A 138 23.10 -37.00 15.27
N ASP A 139 22.57 -35.81 15.64
CA ASP A 139 23.32 -34.66 16.19
C ASP A 139 22.35 -33.51 16.54
N GLY A 140 22.31 -33.15 17.83
CA GLY A 140 21.32 -32.26 18.42
C GLY A 140 21.50 -30.75 18.16
N TYR A 141 20.39 -30.06 17.87
CA TYR A 141 20.19 -28.62 18.07
C TYR A 141 18.73 -28.32 18.49
N PRO A 142 18.46 -27.27 19.30
CA PRO A 142 17.18 -27.11 20.01
C PRO A 142 16.06 -26.55 19.11
N LYS A 143 14.85 -27.07 19.31
CA LYS A 143 13.63 -26.72 18.57
C LYS A 143 13.16 -25.29 18.92
N SER A 144 13.21 -24.38 17.95
CA SER A 144 12.67 -23.02 18.09
C SER A 144 11.15 -23.00 18.18
N ALA A 145 10.63 -22.13 19.06
CA ALA A 145 9.25 -22.03 19.51
C ALA A 145 8.20 -21.80 18.39
N LYS A 146 7.04 -22.45 18.54
CA LYS A 146 5.83 -22.25 17.73
C LYS A 146 5.35 -20.80 17.88
N ARG A 147 5.31 -20.03 16.77
CA ARG A 147 4.54 -18.78 16.72
C ARG A 147 3.06 -19.14 16.61
N ARG A 148 2.28 -18.66 17.58
CA ARG A 148 0.82 -18.79 17.66
C ARG A 148 0.19 -17.97 16.53
N ALA A 149 -0.62 -18.61 15.69
CA ALA A 149 -1.46 -17.90 14.73
C ALA A 149 -2.52 -17.10 15.51
N VAL A 150 -2.66 -15.82 15.20
CA VAL A 150 -3.74 -14.98 15.71
C VAL A 150 -4.88 -15.10 14.70
N GLU A 151 -5.91 -15.86 15.05
CA GLU A 151 -7.20 -15.81 14.35
C GLU A 151 -7.88 -14.49 14.67
N TYR A 152 -8.35 -13.78 13.64
CA TYR A 152 -9.17 -12.60 13.79
C TYR A 152 -10.55 -12.90 13.24
N SER A 153 -11.54 -12.88 14.13
CA SER A 153 -12.96 -13.06 13.85
C SER A 153 -13.57 -11.74 13.39
N ASP A 154 -14.19 -11.74 12.21
CA ASP A 154 -15.02 -10.66 11.70
C ASP A 154 -16.37 -10.63 12.44
N ASP A 155 -16.64 -9.59 13.23
CA ASP A 155 -18.03 -9.20 13.56
C ASP A 155 -18.12 -7.69 13.93
N PRO A 156 -19.01 -6.90 13.31
CA PRO A 156 -19.12 -5.47 13.60
C PRO A 156 -20.22 -5.20 14.64
N GLY A 157 -19.80 -4.80 15.84
CA GLY A 157 -20.48 -3.79 16.66
C GLY A 157 -21.40 -4.29 17.78
N HIS A 158 -21.10 -3.89 19.01
CA HIS A 158 -22.07 -3.17 19.85
C HIS A 158 -21.38 -2.45 21.01
N VAL A 159 -21.77 -1.20 21.20
CA VAL A 159 -21.46 -0.35 22.36
C VAL A 159 -22.20 -0.89 23.57
N GLN A 160 -21.54 -1.03 24.73
CA GLN A 160 -22.18 -0.75 26.02
C GLN A 160 -21.17 -0.49 27.16
N LYS A 161 -21.30 0.69 27.78
CA LYS A 161 -20.71 1.08 29.06
C LYS A 161 -21.44 0.38 30.21
N LYS A 162 -20.70 -0.09 31.23
CA LYS A 162 -21.05 -0.04 32.67
C LYS A 162 -19.72 -0.05 33.45
N GLY A 163 -19.44 0.76 34.48
CA GLY A 163 -20.34 1.56 35.30
C GLY A 163 -20.60 0.87 36.64
N SER A 164 -19.72 1.18 37.60
CA SER A 164 -19.71 0.89 39.05
C SER A 164 -19.50 -0.53 39.54
#